data_AF-A0A1Y3W741-F1
#
_entry.id   AF-A0A1Y3W741-F1
#
_cell.length_a   1.000
_cell.length_b   1.000
_cell.length_c   1.000
_cell.angle_alpha   90.00
_cell.angle_beta   90.00
_cell.angle_gamma   90.00
#
_symmetry.space_group_name_H-M   'P 1'
#
loop_
_entity.id
_entity.type
_entity.pdbx_description
1 polymer ?
#
loop_
_entity_poly.entity_id
_entity_poly.type
_entity_poly.pdbx_seq_one_letter_code
_entity_poly.pdbx_strand_id
1 'polypeptide(L)'
;MKYHIWSRAGAAGCCAALCLVLLLGGCGGQKAATSTAAPSSQSLSQAPASEAVPSGEDDTQPAPTTPQVDDTENSWNGLSDPTSAFSGCLGWGPGTAGSSLKSAAAAASMMEWADANGLAGRSGSSVRDCLAGWYDGLDTFDQENVAECWPLIQQSAQRILDDPEGAAAELSDAGVQEVPACSQEDWSALAGALNAIVPEPMQ
;
A
#
# COMPACT_ATOMS: atom_id res chain seq x y z
N MET A 1 9.91 20.96 -36.79
CA MET A 1 10.79 19.96 -37.44
C MET A 1 12.21 20.15 -36.93
N LYS A 2 12.60 19.38 -35.91
CA LYS A 2 13.99 19.17 -35.50
C LYS A 2 14.03 17.82 -34.80
N TYR A 3 14.59 16.86 -35.52
CA TYR A 3 14.63 15.44 -35.22
C TYR A 3 15.87 15.20 -34.37
N HIS A 4 15.70 14.76 -33.13
CA HIS A 4 16.81 14.24 -32.34
C HIS A 4 16.70 12.72 -32.26
N ILE A 5 17.34 12.10 -33.24
CA ILE A 5 17.66 10.68 -33.29
C ILE A 5 18.75 10.45 -32.25
N TRP A 6 18.43 9.73 -31.17
CA TRP A 6 19.44 9.09 -30.33
C TRP A 6 19.28 7.58 -30.46
N SER A 7 20.08 7.03 -31.38
CA SER A 7 20.38 5.62 -31.48
C SER A 7 21.55 5.32 -30.54
N ARG A 8 21.34 4.48 -29.53
CA ARG A 8 22.41 3.79 -28.82
C ARG A 8 22.03 2.33 -28.66
N ALA A 9 22.48 1.55 -29.63
CA ALA A 9 22.62 0.11 -29.53
C ALA A 9 23.82 -0.25 -28.64
N GLY A 10 23.69 -1.36 -27.91
CA GLY A 10 24.76 -2.06 -27.21
C GLY A 10 24.21 -2.71 -25.94
N ALA A 11 24.44 -3.98 -25.63
CA ALA A 11 25.02 -5.11 -26.34
C ALA A 11 24.60 -6.36 -25.54
N ALA A 12 24.53 -7.50 -26.20
CA ALA A 12 24.23 -8.79 -25.60
C ALA A 12 25.20 -9.16 -24.45
N GLY A 13 24.67 -9.77 -23.40
CA GLY A 13 25.43 -10.40 -22.32
C GLY A 13 24.67 -11.58 -21.75
N CYS A 14 25.05 -12.79 -22.17
CA CYS A 14 24.56 -14.07 -21.67
C CYS A 14 24.82 -14.23 -20.17
N CYS A 15 23.83 -14.67 -19.40
CA CYS A 15 24.07 -15.34 -18.12
C CYS A 15 23.30 -16.66 -18.10
N ALA A 16 24.02 -17.72 -18.47
CA ALA A 16 23.66 -19.09 -18.22
C ALA A 16 24.00 -19.46 -16.77
N ALA A 17 23.21 -20.39 -16.25
CA ALA A 17 23.51 -21.30 -15.15
C ALA A 17 23.57 -20.68 -13.75
N LEU A 18 22.59 -21.06 -12.93
CA LEU A 18 22.77 -21.71 -11.63
C LEU A 18 21.39 -22.03 -11.05
N CYS A 19 21.01 -23.32 -11.06
CA CYS A 19 20.14 -23.99 -10.08
C CYS A 19 19.93 -25.48 -10.48
N LEU A 20 20.97 -26.29 -10.28
CA LEU A 20 20.82 -27.63 -9.67
C LEU A 20 20.41 -27.36 -8.20
N VAL A 21 19.56 -28.10 -7.48
CA VAL A 21 19.53 -29.55 -7.28
C VAL A 21 18.19 -29.93 -6.60
N LEU A 22 17.53 -30.96 -7.16
CA LEU A 22 16.87 -32.12 -6.52
C LEU A 22 16.30 -32.01 -5.09
N LEU A 23 15.01 -32.36 -4.94
CA LEU A 23 14.54 -33.52 -4.15
C LEU A 23 13.02 -33.72 -4.28
N LEU A 24 12.62 -34.51 -5.29
CA LEU A 24 11.37 -35.27 -5.26
C LEU A 24 11.67 -36.67 -4.69
N GLY A 25 10.84 -37.12 -3.75
CA GLY A 25 10.67 -38.54 -3.45
C GLY A 25 10.91 -38.91 -1.99
N GLY A 26 9.87 -39.40 -1.31
CA GLY A 26 10.05 -40.02 0.01
C GLY A 26 8.79 -40.22 0.82
N CYS A 27 7.92 -41.13 0.37
CA CYS A 27 6.79 -41.72 1.09
C CYS A 27 7.22 -42.40 2.41
N GLY A 28 6.37 -42.36 3.45
CA GLY A 28 6.34 -43.42 4.47
C GLY A 28 5.85 -43.04 5.87
N GLY A 29 4.63 -43.49 6.21
CA GLY A 29 4.41 -44.26 7.45
C GLY A 29 3.90 -43.56 8.72
N GLN A 30 2.57 -43.53 8.86
CA GLN A 30 1.77 -43.99 10.02
C GLN A 30 2.21 -43.63 11.47
N LYS A 31 1.28 -43.01 12.22
CA LYS A 31 0.67 -43.64 13.41
C LYS A 31 -0.65 -42.96 13.81
N ALA A 32 -1.60 -43.81 14.17
CA ALA A 32 -2.97 -43.49 14.56
C ALA A 32 -3.08 -42.96 16.00
N ALA A 33 -4.15 -42.21 16.27
CA ALA A 33 -4.89 -42.28 17.53
C ALA A 33 -6.37 -41.94 17.29
N THR A 34 -7.22 -42.75 17.88
CA THR A 34 -8.65 -42.95 17.63
C THR A 34 -9.52 -42.19 18.64
N SER A 35 -10.78 -41.96 18.25
CA SER A 35 -12.00 -41.86 19.10
C SER A 35 -12.35 -40.48 19.68
N THR A 36 -13.61 -40.05 19.87
CA THR A 36 -14.99 -40.44 19.50
C THR A 36 -15.94 -39.37 20.10
N ALA A 37 -17.15 -39.24 19.56
CA ALA A 37 -18.38 -38.57 20.06
C ALA A 37 -18.62 -37.13 19.55
N ALA A 38 -19.80 -36.72 19.07
CA ALA A 38 -21.09 -37.34 18.73
C ALA A 38 -21.85 -36.33 17.83
N PRO A 39 -22.84 -36.75 17.02
CA PRO A 39 -23.62 -35.85 16.18
C PRO A 39 -24.92 -35.42 16.89
N SER A 40 -25.40 -34.21 16.63
CA SER A 40 -26.78 -33.81 16.92
C SER A 40 -27.27 -32.85 15.86
N SER A 41 -28.50 -33.11 15.43
CA SER A 41 -29.16 -32.62 14.22
C SER A 41 -30.17 -31.51 14.52
N GLN A 42 -30.74 -30.97 13.44
CA GLN A 42 -32.03 -30.25 13.34
C GLN A 42 -31.98 -28.78 13.80
N SER A 43 -32.73 -27.81 13.27
CA SER A 43 -33.60 -27.56 12.09
C SER A 43 -34.30 -26.22 12.41
N LEU A 44 -34.97 -25.60 11.42
CA LEU A 44 -35.96 -24.49 11.52
C LEU A 44 -35.35 -23.06 11.51
N SER A 45 -35.44 -22.30 10.42
CA SER A 45 -36.61 -21.60 9.84
C SER A 45 -37.16 -20.46 10.70
N GLN A 46 -36.94 -19.20 10.30
CA GLN A 46 -38.00 -18.16 10.27
C GLN A 46 -37.51 -16.82 9.67
N ALA A 47 -38.20 -16.35 8.62
CA ALA A 47 -38.38 -14.94 8.31
C ALA A 47 -39.48 -14.35 9.22
N PRO A 48 -39.47 -13.03 9.49
CA PRO A 48 -40.40 -12.09 8.84
C PRO A 48 -39.71 -10.73 8.49
N ALA A 49 -39.91 -10.13 7.32
CA ALA A 49 -41.02 -9.27 6.89
C ALA A 49 -41.07 -7.86 7.54
N SER A 50 -40.74 -6.86 6.70
CA SER A 50 -41.39 -5.56 6.49
C SER A 50 -41.22 -4.37 7.44
N GLU A 51 -41.35 -3.20 6.79
CA GLU A 51 -41.48 -1.80 7.26
C GLU A 51 -40.16 -1.04 7.50
N ALA A 52 -39.93 0.18 6.99
CA ALA A 52 -40.75 1.11 6.24
C ALA A 52 -39.85 2.11 5.45
N VAL A 53 -40.39 2.63 4.35
CA VAL A 53 -39.93 3.82 3.62
C VAL A 53 -39.96 5.07 4.51
N PRO A 54 -39.12 6.08 4.21
CA PRO A 54 -39.73 7.29 3.64
C PRO A 54 -38.99 7.80 2.41
N SER A 55 -39.78 8.39 1.51
CA SER A 55 -39.35 9.16 0.35
C SER A 55 -39.02 10.61 0.73
N GLY A 56 -38.09 11.18 -0.03
CA GLY A 56 -37.64 12.58 0.00
C GLY A 56 -36.12 12.57 -0.17
N GLU A 57 -35.47 13.32 -1.06
CA GLU A 57 -35.82 14.50 -1.84
C GLU A 57 -34.89 14.53 -3.07
N ASP A 58 -35.36 15.16 -4.13
CA ASP A 58 -34.64 15.44 -5.38
C ASP A 58 -33.55 16.49 -5.13
N ASP A 59 -32.29 16.21 -5.51
CA ASP A 59 -31.40 17.26 -6.03
C ASP A 59 -30.35 16.64 -6.97
N THR A 60 -30.59 16.83 -8.26
CA THR A 60 -29.63 16.58 -9.33
C THR A 60 -28.63 17.73 -9.33
N GLN A 61 -27.46 17.54 -8.72
CA GLN A 61 -26.30 18.37 -9.03
C GLN A 61 -25.03 17.50 -9.08
N PRO A 62 -24.35 17.38 -10.23
CA PRO A 62 -23.01 16.81 -10.26
C PRO A 62 -22.07 17.79 -9.53
N ALA A 63 -21.71 17.45 -8.30
CA ALA A 63 -20.72 18.18 -7.54
C ALA A 63 -19.35 18.05 -8.24
N PRO A 64 -18.55 19.13 -8.34
CA PRO A 64 -17.21 19.05 -8.89
C PRO A 64 -16.35 18.12 -8.02
N THR A 65 -15.70 17.16 -8.67
CA THR A 65 -14.62 16.34 -8.11
C THR A 65 -13.43 17.23 -7.73
N THR A 66 -13.51 17.80 -6.54
CA THR A 66 -12.36 18.22 -5.75
C THR A 66 -12.45 17.43 -4.45
N PRO A 67 -11.40 16.69 -4.05
CA PRO A 67 -11.39 16.03 -2.74
C PRO A 67 -11.66 17.10 -1.68
N GLN A 68 -12.83 17.04 -1.09
CA GLN A 68 -13.18 17.87 0.05
C GLN A 68 -12.29 17.34 1.19
N VAL A 69 -11.22 18.07 1.49
CA VAL A 69 -10.47 17.89 2.73
C VAL A 69 -11.47 18.10 3.85
N ASP A 70 -11.94 16.99 4.41
CA ASP A 70 -12.84 16.99 5.54
C ASP A 70 -12.12 17.70 6.69
N ASP A 71 -12.68 18.82 7.16
CA ASP A 71 -12.21 19.59 8.32
C ASP A 71 -12.42 18.78 9.62
N THR A 72 -11.92 17.55 9.64
CA THR A 72 -11.75 16.77 10.85
C THR A 72 -10.64 17.43 11.68
N GLU A 73 -10.84 17.55 12.99
CA GLU A 73 -9.99 18.24 13.98
C GLU A 73 -8.51 17.78 14.03
N ASN A 74 -8.10 16.83 13.18
CA ASN A 74 -6.73 16.36 12.99
C ASN A 74 -6.10 16.88 11.67
N SER A 75 -6.71 17.84 10.98
CA SER A 75 -6.15 18.38 9.73
C SER A 75 -4.89 19.20 10.01
N TRP A 76 -3.72 18.61 9.78
CA TRP A 76 -2.45 19.29 9.92
C TRP A 76 -2.25 20.24 8.73
N ASN A 77 -2.60 21.50 8.93
CA ASN A 77 -2.38 22.56 7.94
C ASN A 77 -3.12 22.32 6.60
N GLY A 78 -4.33 21.74 6.67
CA GLY A 78 -5.18 21.43 5.51
C GLY A 78 -4.82 20.14 4.79
N LEU A 79 -4.03 19.25 5.43
CA LEU A 79 -3.78 17.87 5.01
C LEU A 79 -4.64 16.92 5.84
N SER A 80 -5.07 15.82 5.23
CA SER A 80 -5.73 14.71 5.92
C SER A 80 -4.74 13.93 6.78
N ASP A 81 -5.21 13.33 7.87
CA ASP A 81 -4.37 12.51 8.75
C ASP A 81 -3.74 11.31 7.99
N PRO A 82 -2.41 11.09 8.08
CA PRO A 82 -1.73 10.01 7.36
C PRO A 82 -1.83 8.64 8.04
N THR A 83 -2.32 8.54 9.29
CA THR A 83 -2.25 7.32 10.10
C THR A 83 -2.92 6.12 9.44
N SER A 84 -4.08 6.32 8.82
CA SER A 84 -4.81 5.23 8.14
C SER A 84 -4.04 4.71 6.93
N ALA A 85 -3.57 5.61 6.06
CA ALA A 85 -2.84 5.27 4.85
C ALA A 85 -1.45 4.66 5.15
N PHE A 86 -0.84 5.04 6.27
CA PHE A 86 0.51 4.63 6.62
C PHE A 86 0.53 3.41 7.56
N SER A 87 -0.63 3.01 8.11
CA SER A 87 -0.76 1.82 8.96
C SER A 87 -0.21 0.55 8.32
N GLY A 88 -0.32 0.45 6.99
CA GLY A 88 0.23 -0.67 6.21
C GLY A 88 1.77 -0.76 6.23
N CYS A 89 2.47 0.26 6.74
CA CYS A 89 3.93 0.28 6.90
C CYS A 89 4.39 -0.20 8.28
N LEU A 90 3.45 -0.43 9.20
CA LEU A 90 3.72 -0.81 10.57
C LEU A 90 3.61 -2.33 10.76
N GLY A 91 4.28 -2.87 11.77
CA GLY A 91 4.16 -4.28 12.18
C GLY A 91 4.83 -5.35 11.29
N TRP A 92 5.59 -5.01 10.25
CA TRP A 92 6.39 -5.97 9.48
C TRP A 92 7.75 -5.40 9.09
N GLY A 93 8.82 -6.20 9.13
CA GLY A 93 10.16 -5.79 8.72
C GLY A 93 10.67 -6.47 7.45
N PRO A 94 11.85 -6.05 6.93
CA PRO A 94 12.54 -6.74 5.84
C PRO A 94 12.79 -8.21 6.19
N GLY A 95 12.57 -9.11 5.22
CA GLY A 95 12.74 -10.57 5.41
C GLY A 95 11.54 -11.30 6.01
N THR A 96 10.45 -10.59 6.34
CA THR A 96 9.16 -11.24 6.67
C THR A 96 8.50 -11.83 5.41
N ALA A 97 7.75 -12.91 5.58
CA ALA A 97 7.04 -13.54 4.46
C ALA A 97 6.07 -12.53 3.80
N GLY A 98 6.17 -12.38 2.48
CA GLY A 98 5.36 -11.43 1.73
C GLY A 98 5.78 -9.96 1.90
N SER A 99 7.02 -9.67 2.30
CA SER A 99 7.50 -8.27 2.41
C SER A 99 7.35 -7.49 1.10
N SER A 100 7.45 -8.13 -0.08
CA SER A 100 7.22 -7.44 -1.35
C SER A 100 5.76 -7.05 -1.57
N LEU A 101 4.81 -7.92 -1.19
CA LEU A 101 3.38 -7.60 -1.28
C LEU A 101 3.01 -6.52 -0.25
N LYS A 102 3.56 -6.60 0.96
CA LYS A 102 3.36 -5.58 1.99
C LYS A 102 3.94 -4.22 1.58
N SER A 103 5.14 -4.18 1.01
CA SER A 103 5.75 -2.94 0.51
C SER A 103 4.96 -2.35 -0.66
N ALA A 104 4.39 -3.19 -1.54
CA ALA A 104 3.53 -2.76 -2.63
C ALA A 104 2.20 -2.15 -2.11
N ALA A 105 1.54 -2.80 -1.15
CA ALA A 105 0.31 -2.28 -0.55
C ALA A 105 0.55 -0.97 0.23
N ALA A 106 1.65 -0.91 0.99
CA ALA A 106 2.08 0.28 1.70
C ALA A 106 2.37 1.45 0.74
N ALA A 107 3.11 1.19 -0.34
CA ALA A 107 3.38 2.18 -1.38
C ALA A 107 2.09 2.70 -2.01
N ALA A 108 1.16 1.81 -2.37
CA ALA A 108 -0.12 2.22 -2.96
C ALA A 108 -0.96 3.08 -2.02
N SER A 109 -1.03 2.72 -0.74
CA SER A 109 -1.79 3.49 0.26
C SER A 109 -1.19 4.89 0.49
N MET A 110 0.14 5.00 0.54
CA MET A 110 0.84 6.29 0.64
C MET A 110 0.67 7.15 -0.61
N MET A 111 0.68 6.53 -1.79
CA MET A 111 0.45 7.20 -3.07
C MET A 111 -0.97 7.75 -3.19
N GLU A 112 -1.97 6.98 -2.76
CA GLU A 112 -3.36 7.43 -2.73
C GLU A 112 -3.54 8.61 -1.77
N TRP A 113 -2.90 8.57 -0.59
CA TRP A 113 -2.91 9.71 0.33
C TRP A 113 -2.21 10.94 -0.29
N ALA A 114 -1.10 10.76 -1.00
CA ALA A 114 -0.40 11.85 -1.66
C ALA A 114 -1.26 12.53 -2.73
N ASP A 115 -1.91 11.73 -3.56
CA ASP A 115 -2.82 12.21 -4.61
C ASP A 115 -4.05 12.92 -4.01
N ALA A 116 -4.71 12.29 -3.03
CA ALA A 116 -5.89 12.85 -2.37
C ALA A 116 -5.61 14.20 -1.69
N ASN A 117 -4.38 14.43 -1.22
CA ASN A 117 -3.96 15.68 -0.60
C ASN A 117 -3.37 16.71 -1.59
N GLY A 118 -3.15 16.31 -2.85
CA GLY A 118 -2.54 17.12 -3.91
C GLY A 118 -1.18 17.68 -3.50
N LEU A 119 -0.28 16.83 -2.99
CA LEU A 119 0.98 17.25 -2.37
C LEU A 119 1.89 18.07 -3.31
N ALA A 120 1.84 17.85 -4.62
CA ALA A 120 2.58 18.63 -5.61
C ALA A 120 2.20 20.13 -5.57
N GLY A 121 0.96 20.45 -5.20
CA GLY A 121 0.48 21.82 -5.02
C GLY A 121 0.71 22.39 -3.62
N ARG A 122 1.25 21.61 -2.67
CA ARG A 122 1.43 22.00 -1.27
C ARG A 122 2.84 22.51 -0.99
N SER A 123 2.97 23.28 0.09
CA SER A 123 4.30 23.67 0.59
C SER A 123 5.00 22.46 1.19
N GLY A 124 6.22 22.17 0.74
CA GLY A 124 7.01 21.06 1.27
C GLY A 124 7.26 21.12 2.78
N SER A 125 7.20 22.31 3.40
CA SER A 125 7.28 22.45 4.86
C SER A 125 6.00 21.97 5.55
N SER A 126 4.82 22.31 5.02
CA SER A 126 3.54 21.82 5.55
C SER A 126 3.43 20.30 5.47
N VAL A 127 3.89 19.71 4.37
CA VAL A 127 3.93 18.25 4.18
C VAL A 127 4.90 17.60 5.17
N ARG A 128 6.10 18.16 5.32
CA ARG A 128 7.09 17.68 6.31
C ARG A 128 6.56 17.78 7.73
N ASP A 129 5.97 18.90 8.11
CA ASP A 129 5.48 19.09 9.48
C ASP A 129 4.36 18.09 9.81
N CYS A 130 3.48 17.80 8.86
CA CYS A 130 2.42 16.78 9.01
C CYS A 130 3.01 15.38 9.22
N LEU A 131 3.92 14.98 8.33
CA LEU A 131 4.55 13.68 8.39
C LEU A 131 5.47 13.53 9.61
N ALA A 132 6.10 14.62 10.06
CA ALA A 132 6.92 14.65 11.26
C ALA A 132 6.05 14.49 12.51
N GLY A 133 4.89 15.15 12.56
CA GLY A 133 3.91 14.96 13.63
C GLY A 133 3.39 13.52 13.70
N TRP A 134 3.12 12.90 12.55
CA TRP A 134 2.76 11.49 12.49
C TRP A 134 3.89 10.58 12.98
N TYR A 135 5.11 10.77 12.46
CA TYR A 135 6.25 9.92 12.79
C TYR A 135 6.67 10.04 14.27
N ASP A 136 6.68 11.26 14.83
CA ASP A 136 6.96 11.52 16.26
C ASP A 136 5.87 10.93 17.17
N GLY A 137 4.65 10.79 16.67
CA GLY A 137 3.54 10.14 17.38
C GLY A 137 3.63 8.62 17.44
N LEU A 138 4.51 7.98 16.64
CA LEU A 138 4.75 6.54 16.68
C LEU A 138 5.62 6.16 17.88
N ASP A 139 5.46 4.94 18.39
CA ASP A 139 6.41 4.40 19.36
C ASP A 139 7.77 4.06 18.69
N THR A 140 8.81 3.90 19.50
CA THR A 140 10.17 3.67 19.00
C THR A 140 10.29 2.43 18.10
N PHE A 141 9.55 1.36 18.40
CA PHE A 141 9.61 0.14 17.59
C PHE A 141 8.95 0.37 16.21
N ASP A 142 7.83 1.08 16.18
CA ASP A 142 7.19 1.47 14.92
C ASP A 142 8.03 2.46 14.12
N GLN A 143 8.73 3.40 14.77
CA GLN A 143 9.68 4.31 14.11
C GLN A 143 10.86 3.57 13.45
N GLU A 144 11.46 2.62 14.16
CA GLU A 144 12.52 1.75 13.63
C GLU A 144 12.00 0.91 12.46
N ASN A 145 10.79 0.38 12.59
CA ASN A 145 10.18 -0.43 11.55
C ASN A 145 9.92 0.37 10.25
N VAL A 146 9.36 1.57 10.38
CA VAL A 146 9.18 2.47 9.24
C VAL A 146 10.53 2.74 8.56
N ALA A 147 11.60 2.99 9.32
CA ALA A 147 12.94 3.22 8.76
C ALA A 147 13.48 2.02 7.97
N GLU A 148 13.29 0.81 8.47
CA GLU A 148 13.69 -0.44 7.81
C GLU A 148 12.88 -0.74 6.54
N CYS A 149 11.57 -0.43 6.57
CA CYS A 149 10.65 -0.72 5.47
C CYS A 149 10.59 0.36 4.40
N TRP A 150 10.89 1.60 4.76
CA TRP A 150 10.88 2.76 3.87
C TRP A 150 11.62 2.55 2.53
N PRO A 151 12.86 2.02 2.47
CA PRO A 151 13.53 1.80 1.20
C PRO A 151 12.81 0.77 0.30
N LEU A 152 12.13 -0.23 0.89
CA LEU A 152 11.33 -1.21 0.13
C LEU A 152 10.07 -0.55 -0.43
N ILE A 153 9.41 0.29 0.37
CA ILE A 153 8.22 1.05 -0.04
C ILE A 153 8.59 1.99 -1.18
N GLN A 154 9.73 2.69 -1.09
CA GLN A 154 10.21 3.55 -2.17
C GLN A 154 10.48 2.79 -3.47
N GLN A 155 11.07 1.60 -3.37
CA GLN A 155 11.29 0.75 -4.54
C GLN A 155 9.97 0.30 -5.17
N SER A 156 9.00 -0.13 -4.35
CA SER A 156 7.66 -0.54 -4.81
C SER A 156 6.92 0.63 -5.47
N ALA A 157 6.95 1.82 -4.87
CA ALA A 157 6.35 3.02 -5.44
C ALA A 157 6.97 3.38 -6.79
N GLN A 158 8.30 3.35 -6.91
CA GLN A 158 8.97 3.63 -8.18
C GLN A 158 8.56 2.61 -9.26
N ARG A 159 8.44 1.32 -8.91
CA ARG A 159 7.93 0.30 -9.84
C ARG A 159 6.51 0.61 -10.32
N ILE A 160 5.61 1.03 -9.42
CA ILE A 160 4.22 1.36 -9.76
C ILE A 160 4.17 2.57 -10.71
N LEU A 161 5.04 3.56 -10.51
CA LEU A 161 5.14 4.76 -11.37
C LEU A 161 5.73 4.45 -12.75
N ASP A 162 6.74 3.59 -12.82
CA ASP A 162 7.39 3.20 -14.08
C ASP A 162 6.52 2.27 -14.94
N ASP A 163 5.82 1.32 -14.31
CA ASP A 163 5.00 0.31 -14.99
C ASP A 163 3.71 0.00 -14.22
N PRO A 164 2.69 0.89 -14.30
CA PRO A 164 1.44 0.73 -13.55
C PRO A 164 0.65 -0.53 -13.97
N GLU A 165 0.67 -0.88 -15.27
CA GLU A 165 -0.01 -2.08 -15.77
C GLU A 165 0.67 -3.36 -15.27
N GLY A 166 2.01 -3.40 -15.25
CA GLY A 166 2.76 -4.53 -14.71
C GLY A 166 2.64 -4.68 -13.19
N ALA A 167 2.47 -3.58 -12.47
CA ALA A 167 2.27 -3.59 -11.02
C ALA A 167 0.84 -4.00 -10.60
N ALA A 168 -0.16 -3.90 -11.50
CA ALA A 168 -1.56 -4.15 -11.16
C ALA A 168 -1.82 -5.56 -10.59
N ALA A 169 -1.16 -6.60 -11.12
CA ALA A 169 -1.31 -7.96 -10.61
C ALA A 169 -0.70 -8.12 -9.20
N GLU A 170 0.48 -7.52 -8.95
CA GLU A 170 1.14 -7.52 -7.64
C GLU A 170 0.30 -6.76 -6.59
N LEU A 171 -0.27 -5.62 -6.99
CA LEU A 171 -1.16 -4.83 -6.16
C LEU A 171 -2.45 -5.58 -5.83
N SER A 172 -3.06 -6.25 -6.81
CA SER A 172 -4.24 -7.10 -6.59
C SER A 172 -3.93 -8.24 -5.62
N ASP A 173 -2.77 -8.90 -5.75
CA ASP A 173 -2.33 -9.95 -4.82
C ASP A 173 -2.04 -9.40 -3.41
N ALA A 174 -1.67 -8.12 -3.32
CA ALA A 174 -1.50 -7.40 -2.06
C ALA A 174 -2.82 -6.90 -1.45
N GLY A 175 -3.96 -7.11 -2.13
CA GLY A 175 -5.29 -6.69 -1.67
C GLY A 175 -5.65 -5.24 -2.04
N VAL A 176 -4.88 -4.59 -2.91
CA VAL A 176 -5.16 -3.26 -3.45
C VAL A 176 -6.05 -3.41 -4.68
N GLN A 177 -7.23 -2.79 -4.64
CA GLN A 177 -8.27 -2.97 -5.67
C GLN A 177 -7.98 -2.20 -6.95
N GLU A 178 -7.34 -1.03 -6.85
CA GLU A 178 -7.05 -0.16 -7.99
C GLU A 178 -5.60 0.35 -7.93
N VAL A 179 -4.98 0.51 -9.11
CA VAL A 179 -3.63 1.10 -9.19
C VAL A 179 -3.75 2.57 -8.80
N PRO A 180 -2.93 3.06 -7.85
CA PRO A 180 -3.02 4.45 -7.39
C PRO A 180 -2.75 5.40 -8.56
N ALA A 181 -3.58 6.44 -8.70
CA ALA A 181 -3.48 7.45 -9.76
C ALA A 181 -2.40 8.53 -9.49
N CYS A 182 -1.60 8.34 -8.44
CA CYS A 182 -0.63 9.32 -7.94
C CYS A 182 0.37 9.76 -9.01
N SER A 183 0.56 11.09 -9.12
CA SER A 183 1.58 11.64 -10.01
C SER A 183 2.99 11.47 -9.44
N GLN A 184 4.00 11.47 -10.33
CA GLN A 184 5.40 11.47 -9.91
C GLN A 184 5.73 12.67 -9.00
N GLU A 185 5.07 13.81 -9.21
CA GLU A 185 5.29 15.04 -8.43
C GLU A 185 4.72 14.91 -7.01
N ASP A 186 3.51 14.36 -6.86
CA ASP A 186 2.88 14.09 -5.57
C ASP A 186 3.70 13.07 -4.76
N TRP A 187 4.10 11.97 -5.42
CA TRP A 187 4.97 10.97 -4.79
C TRP A 187 6.32 11.56 -4.38
N SER A 188 6.94 12.39 -5.24
CA SER A 188 8.23 13.02 -4.92
C SER A 188 8.14 13.98 -3.74
N ALA A 189 7.02 14.69 -3.60
CA ALA A 189 6.76 15.56 -2.45
C ALA A 189 6.63 14.74 -1.15
N LEU A 190 5.90 13.63 -1.16
CA LEU A 190 5.78 12.71 -0.03
C LEU A 190 7.13 12.09 0.32
N ALA A 191 7.80 11.49 -0.66
CA ALA A 191 9.05 10.78 -0.46
C ALA A 191 10.17 11.72 0.01
N GLY A 192 10.24 12.94 -0.55
CA GLY A 192 11.19 13.96 -0.12
C GLY A 192 10.96 14.43 1.31
N ALA A 193 9.70 14.56 1.73
CA ALA A 193 9.36 14.92 3.11
C ALA A 193 9.69 13.78 4.09
N LEU A 194 9.31 12.53 3.79
CA LEU A 194 9.66 11.37 4.62
C LEU A 194 11.16 11.11 4.70
N ASN A 195 11.91 11.27 3.61
CA ASN A 195 13.38 11.14 3.62
C ASN A 195 14.07 12.15 4.55
N ALA A 196 13.43 13.27 4.86
CA ALA A 196 13.98 14.26 5.79
C ALA A 196 13.66 13.94 7.27
N ILE A 197 12.75 12.99 7.53
CA ILE A 197 12.20 12.66 8.84
C ILE A 197 12.67 11.27 9.28
N VAL A 198 12.53 10.29 8.39
CA VAL A 198 12.86 8.89 8.62
C VAL A 198 14.39 8.73 8.53
N PRO A 199 15.05 8.22 9.58
CA PRO A 199 16.49 7.97 9.54
C PRO A 199 16.83 6.86 8.55
N GLU A 200 18.07 6.84 8.06
CA GLU A 200 18.54 5.71 7.26
C GLU A 200 18.52 4.41 8.09
N PRO A 201 18.12 3.27 7.49
CA PRO A 201 18.09 1.98 8.19
C PRO A 201 19.48 1.61 8.72
N MET A 202 19.54 1.01 9.90
CA MET A 202 20.79 0.59 10.52
C MET A 202 21.27 -0.69 9.84
N GLN A 203 22.21 -0.56 8.89
CA GLN A 203 22.85 -1.68 8.16
C GLN A 203 23.67 -2.60 9.07
#